data_AF-A0A914PHD5-F1
#
_entry.id   AF-A0A914PHD5-F1
#
_cell.length_a   1.000
_cell.length_b   1.000
_cell.length_c   1.000
_cell.angle_alpha   90.00
_cell.angle_beta   90.00
_cell.angle_gamma   90.00
#
_symmetry.space_group_name_H-M   'P 1'
#
loop_
_entity.id
_entity.type
_entity.pdbx_description
1 polymer ?
#
loop_
_entity_poly.entity_id
_entity_poly.type
_entity_poly.pdbx_seq_one_letter_code
_entity_poly.pdbx_strand_id
1 'polypeptide(L)'
;MDGLIVILDFKFFWCTCLRICEIPLRIQKYLFLPDPIIIEHAIRVEDKVKPMIACYELDVEINNTTELQNPEIFYSLENAIQNCDLVTDHTISRIQHKEFFDAATQFSNDPVNALKDFIKGKSSNLQIMKENSYAPESARRVEPYLQQNMKEAVD
;
A
#
# COMPACT_ATOMS: atom_id res chain seq x y z
N MET A 1 17.88 1.89 26.17
CA MET A 1 16.63 2.69 26.02
C MET A 1 16.56 3.56 27.26
N ASP A 2 17.51 4.47 27.40
CA ASP A 2 17.65 5.22 28.64
C ASP A 2 17.00 6.57 28.38
N GLY A 3 15.70 6.61 28.69
CA GLY A 3 14.85 7.76 28.52
C GLY A 3 15.43 8.94 29.27
N LEU A 4 15.90 9.94 28.51
CA LEU A 4 16.29 11.25 29.00
C LEU A 4 15.04 11.91 29.58
N ILE A 5 14.77 11.68 30.88
CA ILE A 5 13.77 12.43 31.62
C ILE A 5 14.35 13.84 31.79
N VAL A 6 14.01 14.74 30.87
CA VAL A 6 14.36 16.16 30.98
C VAL A 6 13.48 16.75 32.08
N ILE A 7 14.03 16.81 33.30
CA ILE A 7 13.45 17.64 34.36
C ILE A 7 13.67 19.09 33.93
N LEU A 8 12.61 19.71 33.40
CA LEU A 8 12.64 21.09 32.94
C LEU A 8 12.70 22.02 34.15
N ASP A 9 13.90 22.47 34.52
CA ASP A 9 14.08 23.50 35.53
C ASP A 9 13.73 24.88 34.94
N PHE A 10 12.72 25.52 35.53
CA PHE A 10 12.28 26.87 35.17
C PHE A 10 13.39 27.92 35.30
N LYS A 11 14.39 27.67 36.17
CA LYS A 11 15.57 28.54 36.31
C LYS A 11 16.43 28.57 35.05
N PHE A 12 16.54 27.45 34.34
CA PHE A 12 17.33 27.37 33.11
C PHE A 12 16.79 28.28 32.01
N PHE A 13 15.46 28.38 31.91
CA PHE A 13 14.78 29.23 30.93
C PHE A 13 14.47 30.65 31.44
N TRP A 14 14.93 31.01 32.65
CA TRP A 14 14.73 32.33 33.26
C TRP A 14 13.27 32.77 33.25
N CYS A 15 12.32 31.86 33.49
CA CYS A 15 10.89 32.13 33.40
C CYS A 15 10.12 31.49 34.55
N THR A 16 9.07 32.15 35.02
CA THR A 16 8.22 31.67 36.11
C THR A 16 7.15 30.67 35.66
N CYS A 17 6.82 30.67 34.35
CA CYS A 17 5.91 29.73 33.73
C CYS A 17 6.35 29.49 32.27
N LEU A 18 6.17 28.26 31.77
CA LEU A 18 6.60 27.83 30.44
C LEU A 18 5.50 27.00 29.79
N ARG A 19 5.11 27.35 28.56
CA ARG A 19 4.19 26.54 27.75
C ARG A 19 4.97 25.45 27.01
N ILE A 20 4.40 24.25 26.90
CA ILE A 20 5.08 23.11 26.27
C ILE A 20 5.53 23.42 24.83
N CYS A 21 4.70 24.14 24.06
CA CYS A 21 5.01 24.52 22.68
C CYS A 21 6.21 25.48 22.55
N GLU A 22 6.63 26.16 23.62
CA GLU A 22 7.77 27.08 23.61
C GLU A 22 9.10 26.38 23.90
N ILE A 23 9.05 25.16 24.46
CA ILE A 23 10.23 24.40 24.87
C ILE A 23 11.20 24.17 23.69
N PRO A 24 10.76 23.68 22.50
CA PRO A 24 11.68 23.42 21.40
C PRO A 24 12.40 24.68 20.93
N LEU A 25 11.67 25.80 20.82
CA LEU A 25 12.21 27.09 20.39
C LEU A 25 13.22 27.67 21.39
N ARG A 26 12.99 27.46 22.70
CA ARG A 26 13.92 27.93 23.73
C ARG A 26 15.13 27.03 23.84
N ILE A 27 14.98 25.72 23.76
CA ILE A 27 16.09 24.75 23.73
C ILE A 27 17.01 25.05 22.53
N GLN A 28 16.44 25.37 21.37
CA GLN A 28 17.20 25.67 20.16
C GLN A 28 18.24 26.79 20.36
N LYS A 29 18.00 27.75 21.26
CA LYS A 29 18.95 28.84 21.56
C LYS A 29 20.18 28.40 22.36
N TYR A 30 20.13 27.23 22.98
CA TYR A 30 21.21 26.64 23.77
C TYR A 30 21.86 25.43 23.07
N LEU A 31 21.37 25.07 21.88
CA LEU A 31 22.02 24.08 21.03
C LEU A 31 23.18 24.76 20.29
N PHE A 32 24.37 24.63 20.85
CA PHE A 32 25.60 25.08 20.20
C PHE A 32 26.21 23.93 19.40
N LEU A 33 26.97 24.28 18.36
CA LEU A 33 27.86 23.32 17.75
C LEU A 33 28.88 22.85 18.79
N PRO A 34 29.46 21.64 18.63
CA PRO A 34 30.54 21.19 19.49
C PRO A 34 31.65 22.23 19.56
N ASP A 35 32.18 22.46 20.76
CA ASP A 35 33.26 23.41 20.96
C ASP A 35 34.48 23.00 20.11
N PRO A 36 35.21 23.98 19.53
CA PRO A 36 36.39 23.69 18.74
C PRO A 36 37.49 23.09 19.61
N ILE A 37 38.34 22.26 19.00
CA ILE A 37 39.51 21.69 19.67
C ILE A 37 40.56 22.80 19.81
N ILE A 38 40.89 23.17 21.04
CA ILE A 38 41.90 24.18 21.35
C ILE A 38 43.20 23.47 21.77
N ILE A 39 44.29 23.72 21.03
CA ILE A 39 45.63 23.18 21.33
C ILE A 39 46.54 24.34 21.71
N GLU A 40 46.85 24.46 23.00
CA GLU A 40 47.84 25.42 23.49
C GLU A 40 49.22 24.74 23.61
N HIS A 41 50.22 25.28 22.91
CA HIS A 41 51.58 24.77 22.93
C HIS A 41 52.58 25.88 23.30
N ALA A 42 53.22 25.76 24.46
CA ALA A 42 54.26 26.69 24.91
C ALA A 42 55.64 26.28 24.39
N ILE A 43 56.30 27.17 23.66
CA ILE A 43 57.62 26.92 23.07
C ILE A 43 58.69 26.97 24.16
N ARG A 44 59.49 25.91 24.29
CA ARG A 44 60.68 25.86 25.16
C ARG A 44 61.95 25.86 24.31
N VAL A 45 62.96 26.62 24.75
CA VAL A 45 64.29 26.64 24.15
C VAL A 45 65.18 25.69 24.95
N GLU A 46 65.46 24.50 24.41
CA GLU A 46 66.41 23.53 24.99
C GLU A 46 67.58 23.30 24.01
N ASP A 47 68.80 23.22 24.51
CA ASP A 47 70.05 23.09 23.71
C ASP A 47 70.21 21.75 22.97
N LYS A 48 69.26 20.82 23.16
CA LYS A 48 69.22 19.55 22.43
C LYS A 48 67.90 19.46 21.68
N VAL A 49 67.98 19.40 20.35
CA VAL A 49 66.85 19.23 19.45
C VAL A 49 66.25 17.83 19.65
N LYS A 50 65.38 17.66 20.63
CA LYS A 50 64.47 16.53 20.70
C LYS A 50 63.10 17.00 20.21
N PRO A 51 62.56 16.44 19.12
CA PRO A 51 61.21 16.78 18.70
C PRO A 51 60.22 16.32 19.79
N MET A 52 59.58 17.27 20.46
CA MET A 52 58.49 17.00 21.39
C MET A 52 57.19 16.92 20.57
N ILE A 53 56.78 15.70 20.23
CA ILE A 53 55.53 15.44 19.50
C ILE A 53 54.43 15.22 20.54
N ALA A 54 53.38 16.04 20.51
CA ALA A 54 52.15 15.81 21.26
C ALA A 54 51.15 15.08 20.35
N CYS A 55 50.62 13.94 20.82
CA CYS A 55 49.62 13.15 20.10
C CYS A 55 48.29 13.25 20.85
N TYR A 56 47.20 13.54 20.13
CA TYR A 56 45.85 13.61 20.67
C TYR A 56 44.98 12.54 19.99
N GLU A 57 44.30 11.71 20.78
CA GLU A 57 43.36 10.69 20.31
C GLU A 57 41.93 11.21 20.47
N LEU A 58 41.10 11.04 19.43
CA LEU A 58 39.73 11.53 19.38
C LEU A 58 38.81 10.40 18.95
N ASP A 59 37.87 10.03 19.82
CA ASP A 59 36.81 9.10 19.48
C ASP A 59 35.73 9.82 18.66
N VAL A 60 35.53 9.40 17.41
CA VAL A 60 34.50 9.93 16.52
C VAL A 60 33.44 8.87 16.33
N GLU A 61 32.25 9.10 16.90
CA GLU A 61 31.08 8.28 16.61
C GLU A 61 30.61 8.58 15.18
N ILE A 62 30.94 7.68 14.25
CA ILE A 62 30.35 7.68 12.92
C ILE A 62 28.97 7.05 13.09
N ASN A 63 27.94 7.88 13.21
CA ASN A 63 26.57 7.41 13.05
C ASN A 63 26.48 6.73 11.69
N ASN A 64 26.32 5.41 11.67
CA ASN A 64 26.20 4.64 10.45
C ASN A 64 25.10 5.27 9.59
N THR A 65 25.46 5.86 8.45
CA THR A 65 24.53 6.51 7.52
C THR A 65 23.61 5.51 6.80
N THR A 66 23.45 4.30 7.32
CA THR A 66 22.56 3.26 6.79
C THR A 66 21.07 3.57 7.04
N GLU A 67 20.75 4.59 7.84
CA GLU A 67 19.36 5.03 8.04
C GLU A 67 18.93 6.16 7.10
N LEU A 68 19.83 6.70 6.26
CA LEU A 68 19.45 7.63 5.19
C LEU A 68 18.92 6.84 3.98
N GLN A 69 17.71 6.34 4.18
CA GLN A 69 16.65 6.11 3.21
C GLN A 69 17.00 6.62 1.82
N ASN A 70 17.28 5.70 0.91
CA ASN A 70 17.40 6.03 -0.50
C ASN A 70 15.96 6.04 -1.07
N PRO A 71 15.33 7.21 -1.29
CA PRO A 71 13.94 7.29 -1.75
C PRO A 71 13.74 6.54 -3.07
N GLU A 72 14.80 6.42 -3.88
CA GLU A 72 14.81 5.64 -5.12
C GLU A 72 14.50 4.16 -4.91
N ILE A 73 14.92 3.56 -3.79
CA ILE A 73 14.62 2.15 -3.48
C ILE A 73 13.13 1.99 -3.18
N PHE A 74 12.53 2.93 -2.45
CA PHE A 74 11.10 2.91 -2.15
C PHE A 74 10.26 3.09 -3.43
N TYR A 75 10.60 4.08 -4.28
CA TYR A 75 9.93 4.27 -5.56
C TYR A 75 10.10 3.08 -6.51
N SER A 76 11.28 2.46 -6.53
CA SER A 76 11.53 1.25 -7.34
C SER A 76 10.70 0.07 -6.84
N LEU A 77 10.54 -0.07 -5.53
CA LEU A 77 9.76 -1.16 -4.93
C LEU A 77 8.26 -0.97 -5.19
N GLU A 78 7.74 0.25 -5.00
CA GLU A 78 6.34 0.57 -5.30
C GLU A 78 5.98 0.31 -6.76
N ASN A 79 6.83 0.73 -7.71
CA ASN A 79 6.61 0.45 -9.13
C ASN A 79 6.67 -1.05 -9.46
N ALA A 80 7.57 -1.79 -8.80
CA ALA A 80 7.66 -3.24 -8.99
C ALA A 80 6.39 -3.95 -8.48
N ILE A 81 5.85 -3.52 -7.33
CA ILE A 81 4.61 -4.06 -6.77
C ILE A 81 3.43 -3.76 -7.71
N GLN A 82 3.28 -2.52 -8.17
CA GLN A 82 2.21 -2.16 -9.11
C GLN A 82 2.26 -2.97 -10.41
N ASN A 83 3.46 -3.19 -10.95
CA ASN A 83 3.62 -4.03 -12.14
C ASN A 83 3.25 -5.49 -11.87
N CYS A 84 3.60 -6.03 -10.70
CA CYS A 84 3.18 -7.36 -10.29
C CYS A 84 1.66 -7.49 -10.17
N ASP A 85 0.97 -6.48 -9.64
CA ASP A 85 -0.49 -6.47 -9.53
C ASP A 85 -1.14 -6.49 -10.91
N LEU A 86 -0.68 -5.64 -11.84
CA LEU A 86 -1.18 -5.62 -13.23
C LEU A 86 -0.99 -6.96 -13.95
N VAL A 87 0.17 -7.60 -13.76
CA VAL A 87 0.45 -8.92 -14.34
C VAL A 87 -0.45 -9.99 -13.72
N THR A 88 -0.70 -9.90 -12.41
CA THR A 88 -1.56 -10.82 -11.69
C THR A 88 -3.00 -10.70 -12.18
N ASP A 89 -3.53 -9.48 -12.29
CA ASP A 89 -4.88 -9.21 -12.80
C ASP A 89 -5.04 -9.72 -14.23
N HIS A 90 -4.09 -9.43 -15.11
CA HIS A 90 -4.12 -9.93 -16.48
C HIS A 90 -4.05 -11.46 -16.53
N THR A 91 -3.28 -12.10 -15.66
CA THR A 91 -3.20 -13.57 -15.58
C THR A 91 -4.51 -14.17 -15.07
N ILE A 92 -5.14 -13.57 -14.06
CA ILE A 92 -6.45 -13.97 -13.56
C ILE A 92 -7.51 -13.84 -14.66
N SER A 93 -7.53 -12.73 -15.41
CA SER A 93 -8.44 -12.56 -16.54
C SER A 93 -8.23 -13.62 -17.63
N ARG A 94 -7.01 -14.09 -17.86
CA ARG A 94 -6.75 -15.22 -18.80
C ARG A 94 -7.24 -16.55 -18.24
N ILE A 95 -7.18 -16.75 -16.93
CA ILE A 95 -7.74 -17.94 -16.26
C ILE A 95 -9.28 -17.97 -16.34
N GLN A 96 -9.95 -16.83 -16.55
CA GLN A 96 -11.41 -16.76 -16.74
C GLN A 96 -11.92 -17.55 -17.96
N HIS A 97 -11.05 -18.08 -18.82
CA HIS A 97 -11.43 -19.15 -19.76
C HIS A 97 -11.92 -20.45 -19.09
N LYS A 98 -11.94 -20.51 -17.75
CA LYS A 98 -12.70 -21.51 -16.97
C LYS A 98 -14.14 -21.65 -17.46
N GLU A 99 -14.82 -20.58 -17.86
CA GLU A 99 -16.19 -20.68 -18.38
C GLU A 99 -16.29 -21.57 -19.63
N PHE A 100 -15.31 -21.46 -20.54
CA PHE A 100 -15.24 -22.31 -21.72
C PHE A 100 -14.92 -23.76 -21.35
N PHE A 101 -13.99 -23.96 -20.41
CA PHE A 101 -13.61 -25.29 -19.95
C PHE A 101 -14.76 -25.99 -19.23
N ASP A 102 -15.45 -25.30 -18.32
CA ASP A 102 -16.61 -25.81 -17.59
C ASP A 102 -17.77 -26.11 -18.55
N ALA A 103 -18.01 -25.25 -19.55
CA ALA A 103 -19.01 -25.50 -20.60
C ALA A 103 -18.66 -26.72 -21.48
N ALA A 104 -17.39 -26.86 -21.89
CA ALA A 104 -16.92 -28.02 -22.66
C ALA A 104 -17.04 -29.33 -21.85
N THR A 105 -16.75 -29.27 -20.56
CA THR A 105 -16.89 -30.40 -19.64
C THR A 105 -18.36 -30.78 -19.44
N GLN A 106 -19.24 -29.80 -19.22
CA GLN A 106 -20.69 -30.02 -19.12
C GLN A 106 -21.23 -30.67 -20.40
N PHE A 107 -20.81 -30.18 -21.57
CA PHE A 107 -21.20 -30.74 -22.85
C PHE A 107 -20.69 -32.18 -23.05
N SER A 108 -19.47 -32.48 -22.61
CA SER A 108 -18.91 -33.84 -22.69
C SER A 108 -19.64 -34.84 -21.78
N ASN A 109 -20.14 -34.40 -20.63
CA ASN A 109 -20.82 -35.27 -19.66
C ASN A 109 -22.29 -35.52 -20.02
N ASP A 110 -23.01 -34.49 -20.47
CA ASP A 110 -24.42 -34.60 -20.87
C ASP A 110 -24.73 -33.66 -22.05
N PRO A 111 -24.42 -34.08 -23.30
CA PRO A 111 -24.51 -33.18 -24.46
C PRO A 111 -25.96 -32.79 -24.77
N VAL A 112 -26.93 -33.65 -24.48
CA VAL A 112 -28.34 -33.42 -24.83
C VAL A 112 -28.92 -32.32 -23.94
N ASN A 113 -28.72 -32.39 -22.63
CA ASN A 113 -29.22 -31.36 -21.73
C ASN A 113 -28.37 -30.08 -21.82
N ALA A 114 -27.05 -30.19 -21.99
CA ALA A 114 -26.20 -29.03 -22.25
C ALA A 114 -26.67 -28.24 -23.49
N LEU A 115 -27.06 -28.91 -24.58
CA LEU A 115 -27.57 -28.24 -25.78
C LEU A 115 -28.94 -27.59 -25.55
N LYS A 116 -29.84 -28.24 -24.81
CA LYS A 116 -31.14 -27.65 -24.45
C LYS A 116 -30.98 -26.39 -23.62
N ASP A 117 -30.13 -26.44 -22.58
CA ASP A 117 -29.86 -25.31 -21.70
C ASP A 117 -29.16 -24.18 -22.46
N PHE A 118 -28.22 -24.52 -23.35
CA PHE A 118 -27.56 -23.55 -24.21
C PHE A 118 -28.55 -22.81 -25.12
N ILE A 119 -29.42 -23.55 -25.84
CA ILE A 119 -30.42 -22.97 -26.74
C ILE A 119 -31.40 -22.09 -25.94
N LYS A 120 -31.88 -22.58 -24.80
CA LYS A 120 -32.77 -21.84 -23.90
C LYS A 120 -32.11 -20.55 -23.40
N GLY A 121 -30.86 -20.62 -22.94
CA GLY A 121 -30.09 -19.48 -22.47
C GLY A 121 -29.87 -18.44 -23.56
N LYS A 122 -29.47 -18.85 -24.77
CA LYS A 122 -29.30 -17.94 -25.91
C LYS A 122 -30.62 -17.29 -26.34
N SER A 123 -31.71 -18.05 -26.38
CA SER A 123 -33.04 -17.53 -26.70
C SER A 123 -33.51 -16.51 -25.66
N SER A 124 -33.30 -16.79 -24.36
CA SER A 124 -33.69 -15.88 -23.28
C SER A 124 -32.87 -14.59 -23.29
N ASN A 125 -31.55 -14.66 -23.45
CA ASN A 125 -30.71 -13.47 -23.57
C ASN A 125 -31.12 -12.59 -24.75
N LEU A 126 -31.47 -13.21 -25.89
CA LEU A 126 -31.93 -12.50 -27.06
C LEU A 126 -33.32 -11.84 -26.84
N GLN A 127 -34.21 -12.48 -26.09
CA GLN A 127 -35.48 -11.89 -25.68
C GLN A 127 -35.27 -10.65 -24.79
N ILE A 128 -34.34 -10.73 -23.83
CA ILE A 128 -33.98 -9.61 -22.96
C ILE A 128 -33.45 -8.44 -23.79
N MET A 129 -32.50 -8.70 -24.71
CA MET A 129 -31.93 -7.65 -25.57
C MET A 129 -32.96 -7.00 -26.51
N LYS A 130 -33.99 -7.74 -26.91
CA LYS A 130 -35.07 -7.24 -27.77
C LYS A 130 -36.25 -6.64 -26.99
N GLU A 131 -36.18 -6.62 -25.66
CA GLU A 131 -37.29 -6.24 -24.77
C GLU A 131 -38.61 -6.95 -25.10
N ASN A 132 -38.52 -8.16 -25.67
CA ASN A 132 -39.68 -8.91 -26.15
C ASN A 132 -39.87 -10.15 -25.28
N SER A 133 -40.85 -10.09 -24.38
CA SER A 133 -41.25 -11.19 -23.50
C SER A 133 -42.21 -12.18 -24.18
N TYR A 134 -42.62 -11.91 -25.42
CA TYR A 134 -43.63 -12.72 -26.08
C TYR A 134 -43.07 -14.08 -26.55
N ALA A 135 -43.62 -15.15 -26.00
CA ALA A 135 -43.35 -16.53 -26.40
C ALA A 135 -44.49 -17.02 -27.33
N PRO A 136 -44.35 -16.90 -28.67
CA PRO A 136 -45.42 -17.21 -29.60
C PRO A 136 -45.83 -18.68 -29.57
N GLU A 137 -44.90 -19.57 -29.20
CA GLU A 137 -45.15 -21.01 -29.19
C GLU A 137 -45.96 -21.46 -27.97
N SER A 138 -45.81 -20.81 -26.81
CA SER A 138 -46.66 -21.09 -25.66
C SER A 138 -48.07 -20.54 -25.87
N ALA A 139 -48.21 -19.37 -26.49
CA ALA A 139 -49.51 -18.78 -26.84
C ALA A 139 -50.33 -19.63 -27.84
N ARG A 140 -49.71 -20.57 -28.56
CA ARG A 140 -50.41 -21.52 -29.44
C ARG A 140 -50.96 -22.76 -28.72
N ARG A 141 -50.58 -22.96 -27.47
CA ARG A 141 -50.93 -24.12 -26.64
C ARG A 141 -52.08 -23.77 -25.71
N VAL A 142 -52.85 -24.77 -25.27
CA VAL A 142 -54.04 -24.57 -24.42
C VAL A 142 -53.66 -24.37 -22.96
N GLU A 143 -52.58 -25.00 -22.52
CA GLU A 143 -52.07 -25.04 -21.14
C GLU A 143 -51.94 -23.67 -20.45
N PRO A 144 -51.38 -22.60 -21.06
CA PRO A 144 -51.32 -21.30 -20.41
C PRO A 144 -52.70 -20.68 -20.14
N TYR A 145 -53.72 -21.00 -20.95
CA TYR A 145 -55.08 -20.48 -20.77
C TYR A 145 -55.85 -21.17 -19.64
N LEU A 146 -55.33 -22.29 -19.12
CA LEU A 146 -55.94 -23.03 -18.01
C LEU A 146 -55.44 -22.55 -16.64
N GLN A 147 -54.49 -21.60 -16.59
CA GLN A 147 -53.91 -21.10 -15.35
C GLN A 147 -54.91 -20.23 -14.58
N GLN A 148 -54.88 -20.33 -13.24
CA GLN A 148 -55.79 -19.59 -12.35
C GLN A 148 -55.73 -18.07 -12.60
N ASN A 149 -54.53 -17.57 -12.89
CA ASN A 149 -54.19 -16.16 -13.15
C ASN A 149 -54.86 -15.60 -14.41
N MET A 150 -55.33 -16.47 -15.32
CA MET A 150 -56.03 -16.05 -16.54
C MET A 150 -57.44 -15.56 -16.27
N LYS A 151 -58.08 -16.00 -15.17
CA LYS A 151 -59.40 -15.50 -14.79
C LYS A 151 -59.33 -14.01 -14.40
N GLU A 152 -58.30 -13.64 -13.64
CA GLU A 152 -58.05 -12.24 -13.23
C GLU A 152 -57.59 -11.35 -14.39
N ALA A 153 -57.07 -11.92 -15.48
CA ALA A 153 -56.60 -11.16 -16.64
C ALA A 153 -57.71 -10.78 -17.64
N VAL A 154 -58.92 -11.34 -17.47
CA VAL A 154 -60.09 -11.12 -18.34
C VAL A 154 -61.12 -10.19 -17.70
N ASP A 155 -61.08 -10.04 -16.37
CA ASP A 155 -61.87 -9.09 -15.59
C ASP A 155 -61.30 -7.66 -15.66
#